data_AF-A0A1X7TCY3-F1
#
_entry.id   AF-A0A1X7TCY3-F1
#
_cell.length_a   1.000
_cell.length_b   1.000
_cell.length_c   1.000
_cell.angle_alpha   90.00
_cell.angle_beta   90.00
_cell.angle_gamma   90.00
#
_symmetry.space_group_name_H-M   'P 1'
#
loop_
_entity.id
_entity.type
_entity.pdbx_description
1 polymer ?
#
loop_
_entity_poly.entity_id
_entity_poly.type
_entity_poly.pdbx_seq_one_letter_code
_entity_poly.pdbx_strand_id
1 'polypeptide(L)'
;NMELCQQINPSFLRMTNLHQLAVEEEEEEGGTERREERLLFFPCLLSTDRPDEMTSQVYQFGWCLQCTSKHHFFPPRYFHVLSLRLAYKMALPQEDDKLNRYCTFWKNGLYWFNGHGVGSLVEIVDESQCVLVMMS
;
A
#
# COMPACT_ATOMS: atom_id res chain seq x y z
N ASN A 1 0.15 2.16 -19.98
CA ASN A 1 0.30 3.57 -19.57
C ASN A 1 0.74 3.65 -18.12
N MET A 2 1.54 4.65 -17.74
CA MET A 2 1.85 4.91 -16.33
C MET A 2 0.71 5.73 -15.73
N GLU A 3 -0.11 5.10 -14.91
CA GLU A 3 -1.20 5.76 -14.19
C GLU A 3 -0.63 6.57 -13.01
N LEU A 4 -1.16 7.77 -12.77
CA LEU A 4 -0.78 8.64 -11.63
C LEU A 4 -1.66 8.40 -10.41
N CYS A 5 -2.86 7.88 -10.64
CA CYS A 5 -3.83 7.48 -9.64
C CYS A 5 -4.64 6.29 -10.18
N GLN A 6 -5.35 5.62 -9.29
CA GLN A 6 -6.25 4.53 -9.65
C GLN A 6 -7.57 4.70 -8.92
N GLN A 7 -8.68 4.47 -9.63
CA GLN A 7 -9.96 4.31 -8.99
C GLN A 7 -9.95 3.00 -8.17
N ILE A 8 -10.36 3.07 -6.91
CA ILE A 8 -10.41 1.92 -6.00
C ILE A 8 -11.84 1.66 -5.55
N ASN A 9 -12.15 0.39 -5.26
CA ASN A 9 -13.42 0.01 -4.66
C ASN A 9 -13.46 0.50 -3.20
N PRO A 10 -14.58 1.05 -2.70
CA PRO A 10 -14.73 1.37 -1.27
C PRO A 10 -14.36 0.22 -0.30
N SER A 11 -14.52 -1.05 -0.69
CA SER A 11 -14.06 -2.19 0.12
C SER A 11 -12.55 -2.19 0.38
N PHE A 12 -11.75 -1.61 -0.53
CA PHE A 12 -10.30 -1.47 -0.37
C PHE A 12 -9.93 -0.60 0.84
N LEU A 13 -10.76 0.38 1.20
CA LEU A 13 -10.52 1.20 2.39
C LEU A 13 -10.62 0.39 3.69
N ARG A 14 -11.46 -0.65 3.73
CA ARG A 14 -11.59 -1.52 4.91
C ARG A 14 -10.41 -2.46 5.09
N MET A 15 -9.70 -2.73 4.00
CA MET A 15 -8.56 -3.64 3.94
C MET A 15 -7.22 -2.91 4.06
N THR A 16 -7.25 -1.58 4.19
CA THR A 16 -6.06 -0.73 4.19
C THR A 16 -6.09 0.32 5.29
N ASN A 17 -4.92 0.88 5.60
CA ASN A 17 -4.82 2.04 6.49
C ASN A 17 -5.18 3.38 5.80
N LEU A 18 -5.72 3.34 4.58
CA LEU A 18 -6.08 4.55 3.82
C LEU A 18 -7.39 5.19 4.31
N HIS A 19 -8.18 4.50 5.13
CA HIS A 19 -9.41 5.05 5.70
C HIS A 19 -9.16 6.31 6.55
N GLN A 20 -8.01 6.40 7.23
CA GLN A 20 -7.65 7.58 8.02
C GLN A 20 -7.39 8.83 7.16
N LEU A 21 -7.06 8.64 5.87
CA LEU A 21 -6.89 9.75 4.92
C LEU A 21 -8.20 10.14 4.22
N ALA A 22 -9.23 9.29 4.30
CA ALA A 22 -10.49 9.49 3.61
C ALA A 22 -11.54 10.26 4.44
N VAL A 23 -11.40 10.32 5.76
CA VAL A 23 -12.40 10.93 6.65
C VAL A 23 -11.77 11.56 7.90
N GLU A 24 -11.59 12.88 7.88
CA GLU A 24 -11.82 13.75 9.06
C GLU A 24 -13.23 14.39 9.01
N GLU A 25 -14.08 14.03 8.02
CA GLU A 25 -15.41 14.63 7.86
C GLU A 25 -16.54 13.70 8.35
N GLU A 26 -17.01 14.03 9.55
CA GLU A 26 -18.42 13.99 9.98
C GLU A 26 -19.05 12.62 10.29
N GLU A 27 -19.05 12.30 11.60
CA GLU A 27 -20.18 11.63 12.24
C GLU A 27 -21.45 12.48 12.02
N GLU A 28 -22.16 12.34 10.91
CA GLU A 28 -23.55 12.81 10.81
C GLU A 28 -24.54 11.66 10.62
N GLU A 29 -25.40 11.55 11.63
CA GLU A 29 -26.67 10.86 11.64
C GLU A 29 -27.53 11.29 10.44
N GLY A 30 -27.76 10.42 9.46
CA GLY A 30 -28.74 10.76 8.43
C GLY A 30 -28.76 9.82 7.25
N GLY A 31 -29.79 8.97 7.19
CA GLY A 31 -30.08 8.16 6.01
C GLY A 31 -30.34 9.03 4.79
N THR A 32 -29.37 9.13 3.90
CA THR A 32 -29.55 9.66 2.54
C THR A 32 -28.81 8.74 1.58
N GLU A 33 -29.44 8.43 0.45
CA GLU A 33 -28.95 7.55 -0.60
C GLU A 33 -27.47 7.85 -0.93
N ARG A 34 -26.57 6.92 -0.56
CA ARG A 34 -25.13 7.03 -0.84
C ARG A 34 -24.92 7.00 -2.34
N ARG A 35 -24.75 8.17 -2.95
CA ARG A 35 -24.21 8.32 -4.30
C ARG A 35 -22.92 7.49 -4.36
N GLU A 36 -22.73 6.66 -5.39
CA GLU A 36 -21.48 5.90 -5.56
C GLU A 36 -20.30 6.86 -5.61
N GLU A 37 -19.62 7.04 -4.49
CA GLU A 37 -18.44 7.88 -4.39
C GLU A 37 -17.30 7.22 -5.16
N ARG A 38 -16.77 7.95 -6.14
CA ARG A 38 -15.59 7.52 -6.89
C ARG A 38 -14.35 7.86 -6.09
N LEU A 39 -13.74 6.86 -5.47
CA LEU A 39 -12.51 7.00 -4.72
C LEU A 39 -11.30 6.89 -5.65
N LEU A 40 -10.40 7.86 -5.57
CA LEU A 40 -9.14 7.88 -6.31
C LEU A 40 -7.96 7.79 -5.35
N PHE A 41 -7.12 6.77 -5.53
CA PHE A 41 -5.90 6.61 -4.76
C PHE A 41 -4.71 7.27 -5.47
N PHE A 42 -4.05 8.20 -4.78
CA PHE A 42 -2.85 8.90 -5.24
C PHE A 42 -1.66 8.54 -4.33
N PRO A 43 -0.77 7.60 -4.72
CA PRO A 43 0.34 7.17 -3.87
C PRO A 43 1.30 8.29 -3.52
N CYS A 44 1.40 9.33 -4.36
CA CYS A 44 2.23 10.50 -4.09
C CYS A 44 1.75 11.34 -2.90
N LEU A 45 0.52 11.11 -2.40
CA LEU A 45 -0.02 11.77 -1.23
C LEU A 45 0.27 11.01 0.07
N LEU A 46 0.93 9.84 0.01
CA LEU A 46 1.37 9.12 1.20
C LEU A 46 2.53 9.88 1.85
N SER A 47 2.26 10.45 3.03
CA SER A 47 3.25 11.21 3.81
C SER A 47 3.64 10.52 5.11
N THR A 48 2.89 9.51 5.53
CA THR A 48 3.10 8.80 6.79
C THR A 48 4.43 8.05 6.78
N ASP A 49 5.08 8.01 7.94
CA ASP A 49 6.25 7.17 8.18
C ASP A 49 5.85 5.70 8.36
N ARG A 50 6.84 4.80 8.32
CA ARG A 50 6.63 3.37 8.56
C ARG A 50 6.04 3.17 9.97
N PRO A 51 4.92 2.44 10.14
CA PRO A 51 4.37 2.10 11.45
C PRO A 51 5.31 1.22 12.28
N ASP A 52 5.33 1.42 13.60
CA ASP A 52 6.18 0.67 14.54
C ASP A 52 5.85 -0.82 14.54
N GLU A 53 4.58 -1.20 14.33
CA GLU A 53 4.15 -2.61 14.27
C GLU A 53 4.86 -3.36 13.13
N MET A 54 5.16 -2.67 12.02
CA MET A 54 5.86 -3.25 10.87
C MET A 54 7.36 -3.43 11.11
N THR A 55 7.92 -2.74 12.12
CA THR A 55 9.34 -2.90 12.49
C THR A 55 9.59 -4.17 13.32
N SER A 56 8.55 -4.66 14.00
CA SER A 56 8.63 -5.83 14.89
C SER A 56 8.47 -7.16 14.16
N GLN A 57 8.24 -7.12 12.85
CA GLN A 57 7.93 -8.30 12.07
C GLN A 57 9.18 -9.11 11.70
N VAL A 58 9.12 -10.42 11.92
CA VAL A 58 10.19 -11.35 11.57
C VAL A 58 10.00 -11.83 10.14
N TYR A 59 10.89 -11.43 9.25
CA TYR A 59 10.92 -11.90 7.86
C TYR A 59 11.85 -13.10 7.72
N GLN A 60 11.41 -14.13 7.01
CA GLN A 60 12.16 -15.38 6.84
C GLN A 60 13.16 -15.29 5.68
N PHE A 61 12.80 -14.60 4.60
CA PHE A 61 13.65 -14.44 3.42
C PHE A 61 13.30 -13.16 2.65
N GLY A 62 14.19 -12.72 1.76
CA GLY A 62 13.96 -11.53 0.97
C GLY A 62 14.97 -11.32 -0.16
N TRP A 63 14.70 -10.28 -0.95
CA TRP A 63 15.52 -9.82 -2.07
C TRP A 63 15.80 -8.31 -1.93
N CYS A 64 17.02 -7.87 -2.26
CA CYS A 64 17.33 -6.45 -2.46
C CYS A 64 17.75 -6.24 -3.91
N LEU A 65 17.14 -5.24 -4.55
CA LEU A 65 17.63 -4.68 -5.81
C LEU A 65 18.33 -3.36 -5.48
N GLN A 66 19.67 -3.35 -5.56
CA GLN A 66 20.50 -2.21 -5.17
C GLN A 66 21.15 -1.52 -6.36
N CYS A 67 21.15 -0.20 -6.35
CA CYS A 67 21.98 0.62 -7.22
C CYS A 67 23.45 0.51 -6.78
N THR A 68 24.34 0.14 -7.71
CA THR A 68 25.78 -0.02 -7.41
C THR A 68 26.59 1.27 -7.56
N SER A 69 26.03 2.26 -8.27
CA SER A 69 26.63 3.59 -8.42
C SER A 69 26.04 4.56 -7.41
N LYS A 70 26.90 5.34 -6.76
CA LYS A 70 26.51 6.37 -5.78
C LYS A 70 25.51 7.38 -6.33
N HIS A 71 25.49 7.59 -7.64
CA HIS A 71 24.62 8.59 -8.28
C HIS A 71 23.35 8.00 -8.90
N HIS A 72 23.12 6.69 -8.75
CA HIS A 72 21.90 6.04 -9.20
C HIS A 72 20.93 5.89 -8.04
N PHE A 73 19.66 6.15 -8.33
CA PHE A 73 18.56 6.06 -7.37
C PHE A 73 17.30 5.64 -8.11
N PHE A 74 16.41 4.95 -7.40
CA PHE A 74 15.05 4.70 -7.82
C PHE A 74 14.26 6.01 -7.70
N PRO A 75 13.70 6.54 -8.79
CA PRO A 75 12.89 7.74 -8.71
C PRO A 75 11.66 7.51 -7.82
N PRO A 76 11.16 8.49 -7.06
CA PRO A 76 9.94 8.33 -6.25
C PRO A 76 8.74 7.81 -7.05
N ARG A 77 8.66 8.19 -8.33
CA ARG A 77 7.65 7.70 -9.28
C ARG A 77 7.66 6.17 -9.44
N TYR A 78 8.83 5.53 -9.31
CA TYR A 78 8.94 4.07 -9.34
C TYR A 78 8.10 3.45 -8.24
N PHE A 79 8.22 3.94 -7.00
CA PHE A 79 7.42 3.48 -5.87
C PHE A 79 5.93 3.74 -6.10
N HIS A 80 5.55 4.94 -6.55
CA HIS A 80 4.13 5.25 -6.77
C HIS A 80 3.48 4.29 -7.77
N VAL A 81 4.16 4.01 -8.89
CA VAL A 81 3.66 3.07 -9.90
C VAL A 81 3.62 1.64 -9.35
N LEU A 82 4.62 1.24 -8.56
CA LEU A 82 4.65 -0.07 -7.90
C LEU A 82 3.48 -0.22 -6.93
N SER A 83 3.25 0.77 -6.07
CA SER A 83 2.16 0.83 -5.11
C SER A 83 0.80 0.81 -5.79
N LEU A 84 0.61 1.50 -6.91
CA LEU A 84 -0.64 1.41 -7.71
C LEU A 84 -0.87 0.00 -8.24
N ARG A 85 0.15 -0.60 -8.84
CA ARG A 85 0.06 -1.96 -9.39
C ARG A 85 -0.23 -2.99 -8.30
N LEU A 86 0.41 -2.85 -7.14
CA LEU A 86 0.17 -3.72 -6.00
C LEU A 86 -1.21 -3.48 -5.41
N ALA A 87 -1.64 -2.22 -5.20
CA ALA A 87 -2.99 -1.89 -4.77
C ALA A 87 -4.05 -2.54 -5.68
N TYR A 88 -3.91 -2.40 -7.01
CA TYR A 88 -4.84 -3.02 -7.96
C TYR A 88 -4.81 -4.55 -7.90
N LYS A 89 -3.62 -5.16 -7.90
CA LYS A 89 -3.50 -6.63 -7.83
C LYS A 89 -4.07 -7.20 -6.53
N MET A 90 -3.94 -6.46 -5.44
CA MET A 90 -4.42 -6.84 -4.11
C MET A 90 -5.92 -6.52 -3.91
N ALA A 91 -6.46 -5.56 -4.66
CA ALA A 91 -7.88 -5.21 -4.67
C ALA A 91 -8.77 -6.22 -5.40
N LEU A 92 -8.20 -7.18 -6.13
CA LEU A 92 -8.97 -8.27 -6.72
C LEU A 92 -9.29 -9.30 -5.64
N PRO A 93 -10.57 -9.48 -5.25
CA PRO A 93 -10.95 -10.59 -4.39
C PRO A 93 -10.61 -11.89 -5.13
N GLN A 94 -9.67 -12.66 -4.60
CA GLN A 94 -9.54 -14.06 -5.01
C GLN A 94 -10.53 -14.82 -4.17
N GLU A 95 -11.62 -15.24 -4.80
CA GLU A 95 -12.64 -16.18 -4.34
C GLU A 95 -13.00 -16.11 -2.84
N ASP A 96 -14.26 -15.70 -2.59
CA ASP A 96 -14.99 -15.90 -1.34
C ASP A 96 -14.83 -14.87 -0.21
N ASP A 97 -14.33 -13.64 -0.44
CA ASP A 97 -14.28 -12.49 0.52
C ASP A 97 -13.72 -12.81 1.94
N LYS A 98 -13.25 -14.04 2.17
CA LYS A 98 -12.85 -14.63 3.46
C LYS A 98 -11.37 -14.46 3.73
N LEU A 99 -10.62 -13.93 2.77
CA LEU A 99 -9.22 -13.61 2.95
C LEU A 99 -9.14 -12.25 3.64
N ASN A 100 -8.86 -12.29 4.95
CA ASN A 100 -8.47 -11.15 5.77
C ASN A 100 -7.13 -10.57 5.26
N ARG A 101 -7.14 -10.01 4.05
CA ARG A 101 -5.98 -9.34 3.48
C ARG A 101 -5.94 -7.94 4.06
N TYR A 102 -4.84 -7.63 4.71
CA TYR A 102 -4.57 -6.30 5.22
C TYR A 102 -3.37 -5.74 4.46
N CYS A 103 -3.50 -4.53 3.94
CA CYS A 103 -2.40 -3.83 3.28
C CYS A 103 -2.17 -2.47 3.93
N THR A 104 -0.97 -2.28 4.46
CA THR A 104 -0.57 -1.07 5.17
C THR A 104 0.39 -0.30 4.28
N PHE A 105 0.09 0.97 4.01
CA PHE A 105 0.90 1.87 3.17
C PHE A 105 1.58 2.94 4.02
N TRP A 106 2.76 3.37 3.58
CA TRP A 106 3.47 4.57 4.05
C TRP A 106 4.28 5.18 2.89
N LYS A 107 4.95 6.30 3.13
CA LYS A 107 5.55 7.15 2.09
C LYS A 107 6.49 6.43 1.09
N ASN A 108 7.21 5.41 1.55
CA ASN A 108 8.23 4.70 0.77
C ASN A 108 8.08 3.18 0.81
N GLY A 109 7.00 2.67 1.41
CA GLY A 109 6.78 1.23 1.50
C GLY A 109 5.32 0.84 1.71
N LEU A 110 5.10 -0.46 1.57
CA LEU A 110 3.85 -1.10 1.86
C LEU A 110 4.10 -2.49 2.42
N TYR A 111 3.19 -2.95 3.26
CA TYR A 111 3.14 -4.31 3.75
C TYR A 111 1.82 -4.92 3.34
N TRP A 112 1.81 -6.20 2.97
CA TRP A 112 0.57 -6.96 2.86
C TRP A 112 0.64 -8.29 3.58
N PHE A 113 -0.50 -8.69 4.13
CA PHE A 113 -0.73 -10.00 4.72
C PHE A 113 -1.87 -10.69 3.99
N ASN A 114 -1.76 -11.99 3.71
CA ASN A 114 -2.78 -12.71 2.95
C ASN A 114 -3.80 -13.49 3.80
N GLY A 115 -3.73 -13.41 5.14
CA GLY A 115 -4.62 -14.16 6.04
C GLY A 115 -4.18 -15.62 6.30
N HIS A 116 -3.26 -16.17 5.49
CA HIS A 116 -2.78 -17.55 5.58
C HIS A 116 -1.37 -17.65 6.18
N GLY A 117 -0.92 -16.62 6.88
CA GLY A 117 0.41 -16.57 7.49
C GLY A 117 1.49 -15.99 6.59
N VAL A 118 1.20 -15.70 5.30
CA VAL A 118 2.19 -15.07 4.41
C VAL A 118 2.10 -13.56 4.50
N GLY A 119 3.19 -12.97 4.96
CA GLY A 119 3.42 -11.52 5.00
C GLY A 119 4.44 -11.12 3.97
N SER A 120 4.31 -9.92 3.40
CA SER A 120 5.30 -9.41 2.47
C SER A 120 5.44 -7.90 2.54
N LEU A 121 6.70 -7.45 2.58
CA LEU A 121 7.11 -6.07 2.67
C LEU A 121 7.72 -5.60 1.36
N VAL A 122 7.06 -4.62 0.78
CA VAL A 122 7.44 -3.65 -0.26
C VAL A 122 8.20 -2.42 0.20
N GLU A 123 9.53 -2.23 0.07
CA GLU A 123 10.08 -0.93 0.53
C GLU A 123 11.29 -0.38 -0.22
N ILE A 124 11.28 0.94 -0.44
CA ILE A 124 12.46 1.69 -0.90
C ILE A 124 13.22 2.22 0.32
N VAL A 125 14.48 1.82 0.44
CA VAL A 125 15.37 2.19 1.55
C VAL A 125 16.66 2.81 1.02
N ASP A 126 17.57 3.16 1.94
CA ASP A 126 18.94 3.61 1.62
C ASP A 126 18.92 4.83 0.68
N GLU A 127 18.22 5.89 1.07
CA GLU A 127 18.07 7.13 0.29
C GLU A 127 17.56 6.91 -1.16
N SER A 128 16.75 5.89 -1.36
CA SER A 128 16.24 5.44 -2.67
C SER A 128 17.23 4.66 -3.52
N GLN A 129 18.24 4.02 -2.93
CA GLN A 129 19.21 3.18 -3.64
C GLN A 129 18.95 1.68 -3.56
N CYS A 130 18.11 1.19 -2.64
CA CYS A 130 17.67 -0.21 -2.64
C CYS A 130 16.14 -0.32 -2.59
N VAL A 131 15.61 -1.25 -3.37
CA VAL A 131 14.26 -1.78 -3.20
C VAL A 131 14.38 -3.13 -2.48
N LEU A 132 13.78 -3.22 -1.31
CA LEU A 132 13.67 -4.44 -0.50
C LEU A 132 12.32 -5.11 -0.73
N VAL A 133 12.38 -6.43 -0.87
CA VAL A 133 11.22 -7.32 -0.82
C VAL A 133 11.48 -8.34 0.28
N MET A 134 10.74 -8.31 1.38
CA MET A 134 10.88 -9.28 2.46
C MET A 134 9.60 -10.09 2.62
N MET A 135 9.69 -11.38 2.89
CA MET A 135 8.54 -12.26 3.09
C MET A 135 8.68 -13.10 4.35
N SER A 136 7.54 -13.35 5.00
CA SER A 136 7.40 -14.18 6.21
C SER A 136 6.43 -15.32 5.97
#